data_AF-A0A1D7UXE7-F1
#
_entry.id   AF-A0A1D7UXE7-F1
#
_cell.length_a   1.000
_cell.length_b   1.000
_cell.length_c   1.000
_cell.angle_alpha   90.00
_cell.angle_beta   90.00
_cell.angle_gamma   90.00
#
_symmetry.space_group_name_H-M   'P 1'
#
loop_
_entity.id
_entity.type
_entity.pdbx_description
1 polymer ?
#
loop_
_entity_poly.entity_id
_entity_poly.type
_entity_poly.pdbx_seq_one_letter_code
_entity_poly.pdbx_strand_id
1 'polypeptide(L)'
;MKRIYIYYPVIFLVFIFCLDKIFTIEYFQKNFIQAGNTVYYTQRKSLFEKMIRDKALEERSLAVAFGDSRAYPYSVIGMDKKLQKDWVLYNFSGPQAVPAYGFYWFEKILKQGIKPKLVFYVVSPEGFDDTKGMYYDPFLKYGADDEFILKYLDQISMEDRKKLFLDRMFAVRRINPDLKLFSRRLQEGKLSEYNPALNTDYLVLNLNHGEQFAYTTFFNDPDRLEKDAARIRNLYLSTFQMGQSQFYFVEQFLKLAKENDVKVYLIWPKVYDTYRKRFYELEMEKTWWPKIQGLSKQYGAVSVDLNTQTSCNLFYDASHQSIMCFLESMKLMMDDYYGIKKIP
;
A
#
# COMPACT_ATOMS: atom_id res chain seq x y z
N MET A 1 -24.96 -5.18 55.65
CA MET A 1 -24.37 -4.30 54.62
C MET A 1 -24.18 -5.09 53.33
N LYS A 2 -24.83 -4.70 52.22
CA LYS A 2 -24.58 -5.34 50.91
C LYS A 2 -23.12 -5.08 50.52
N ARG A 3 -22.39 -6.12 50.12
CA ARG A 3 -20.96 -6.06 49.78
C ARG A 3 -20.77 -5.37 48.42
N ILE A 4 -21.01 -4.06 48.36
CA ILE A 4 -20.91 -3.22 47.16
C ILE A 4 -19.52 -3.31 46.51
N TYR A 5 -18.47 -3.56 47.31
CA TYR A 5 -17.10 -3.77 46.87
C TYR A 5 -16.93 -4.93 45.86
N ILE A 6 -17.83 -5.92 45.85
CA ILE A 6 -17.80 -7.03 44.86
C ILE A 6 -18.06 -6.50 43.43
N TYR A 7 -18.76 -5.37 43.30
CA TYR A 7 -19.04 -4.74 42.01
C TYR A 7 -17.93 -3.79 41.54
N TYR A 8 -16.92 -3.47 42.35
CA TYR A 8 -15.86 -2.54 41.96
C TYR A 8 -15.11 -2.97 40.69
N PRO A 9 -14.72 -4.26 40.51
CA PRO A 9 -14.13 -4.70 39.25
C PRO A 9 -15.06 -4.48 38.05
N VAL A 10 -16.36 -4.74 38.21
CA VAL A 10 -17.35 -4.57 37.14
C VAL A 10 -17.54 -3.09 36.80
N ILE A 11 -17.69 -2.23 37.82
CA ILE A 11 -17.81 -0.77 37.63
C ILE A 11 -16.56 -0.21 36.95
N PHE A 12 -15.37 -0.68 37.34
CA PHE A 12 -14.11 -0.27 36.72
C PHE A 12 -14.02 -0.69 35.25
N LEU A 13 -14.45 -1.91 34.91
CA LEU A 13 -14.51 -2.37 33.52
C LEU A 13 -15.52 -1.57 32.69
N VAL A 14 -16.69 -1.26 33.24
CA VAL A 14 -17.68 -0.39 32.60
C VAL A 14 -17.11 1.01 32.39
N PHE A 15 -16.41 1.55 33.39
CA PHE A 15 -15.77 2.85 33.28
C PHE A 15 -14.71 2.88 32.18
N ILE A 16 -13.80 1.88 32.11
CA ILE A 16 -12.81 1.77 31.03
C ILE A 16 -13.51 1.64 29.67
N PHE A 17 -14.56 0.83 29.58
CA PHE A 17 -15.34 0.68 28.35
C PHE A 17 -15.97 1.99 27.89
N CYS A 18 -16.49 2.80 28.82
CA CYS A 18 -17.02 4.13 28.51
C CYS A 18 -15.92 5.10 28.08
N LEU A 19 -14.74 5.08 28.73
CA LEU A 19 -13.59 5.89 28.32
C LEU A 19 -13.13 5.57 26.90
N ASP A 20 -13.14 4.30 26.50
CA ASP A 20 -12.86 3.89 25.13
C ASP A 20 -13.78 4.58 24.10
N LYS A 21 -15.04 4.86 24.46
CA LYS A 21 -15.99 5.51 23.55
C LYS A 21 -15.71 6.99 23.28
N ILE A 22 -14.82 7.62 24.03
CA ILE A 22 -14.32 8.96 23.65
C ILE A 22 -13.66 8.89 22.26
N PHE A 23 -13.01 7.78 21.94
CA PHE A 23 -12.35 7.58 20.66
C PHE A 23 -13.33 7.35 19.50
N THR A 24 -14.63 7.16 19.73
CA THR A 24 -15.62 7.09 18.65
C THR A 24 -16.09 8.47 18.17
N ILE A 25 -15.66 9.56 18.82
CA ILE A 25 -15.93 10.93 18.37
C ILE A 25 -15.37 11.12 16.95
N GLU A 26 -16.13 11.85 16.11
CA GLU A 26 -15.82 12.03 14.70
C GLU A 26 -14.39 12.53 14.45
N TYR A 27 -13.89 13.44 15.28
CA TYR A 27 -12.51 13.92 15.21
C TYR A 27 -11.51 12.77 15.23
N PHE A 28 -11.63 11.85 16.19
CA PHE A 28 -10.73 10.72 16.35
C PHE A 28 -10.85 9.66 15.24
N GLN A 29 -12.01 9.58 14.60
CA GLN A 29 -12.27 8.62 13.52
C GLN A 29 -11.89 9.16 12.12
N LYS A 30 -12.02 10.47 11.89
CA LYS A 30 -11.86 11.09 10.56
C LYS A 30 -10.70 12.06 10.45
N ASN A 31 -10.40 12.78 11.52
CA ASN A 31 -9.45 13.91 11.52
C ASN A 31 -8.20 13.67 12.36
N PHE A 32 -8.09 12.51 13.03
CA PHE A 32 -6.94 12.18 13.85
C PHE A 32 -6.03 11.22 13.07
N ILE A 33 -4.91 11.75 12.58
CA ILE A 33 -3.92 11.02 11.81
C ILE A 33 -2.65 10.82 12.65
N GLN A 34 -2.18 9.58 12.72
CA GLN A 34 -0.88 9.25 13.28
C GLN A 34 0.21 9.26 12.20
N ALA A 35 1.46 9.40 12.61
CA ALA A 35 2.58 9.27 11.68
C ALA A 35 2.68 7.85 11.10
N GLY A 36 3.48 7.69 10.03
CA GLY A 36 3.71 6.39 9.40
C GLY A 36 2.51 5.93 8.57
N ASN A 37 2.14 4.65 8.69
CA ASN A 37 1.18 4.02 7.78
C ASN A 37 -0.17 4.74 7.70
N THR A 38 -0.71 5.19 8.84
CA THR A 38 -2.10 5.72 8.87
C THR A 38 -2.29 6.98 8.02
N VAL A 39 -1.25 7.81 7.85
CA VAL A 39 -1.30 8.99 6.97
C VAL A 39 -1.67 8.59 5.56
N TYR A 40 -1.00 7.58 5.00
CA TYR A 40 -1.15 7.17 3.59
C TYR A 40 -2.54 6.59 3.31
N TYR A 41 -3.01 5.68 4.17
CA TYR A 41 -4.33 5.07 4.03
C TYR A 41 -5.46 6.08 4.19
N THR A 42 -5.27 7.11 5.01
CA THR A 42 -6.23 8.22 5.13
C THR A 42 -6.16 9.12 3.90
N GLN A 43 -4.96 9.49 3.46
CA GLN A 43 -4.76 10.38 2.33
C GLN A 43 -5.31 9.81 1.02
N ARG A 44 -5.23 8.49 0.81
CA ARG A 44 -5.80 7.87 -0.41
C ARG A 44 -7.31 8.07 -0.55
N LYS A 45 -8.04 8.27 0.56
CA LYS A 45 -9.46 8.64 0.52
C LYS A 45 -9.65 10.04 -0.07
N SER A 46 -8.86 11.02 0.36
CA SER A 46 -8.88 12.35 -0.26
C SER A 46 -8.33 12.37 -1.68
N LEU A 47 -7.34 11.52 -1.99
CA LEU A 47 -6.84 11.37 -3.36
C LEU A 47 -7.92 10.85 -4.30
N PHE A 48 -8.75 9.91 -3.83
CA PHE A 48 -9.90 9.41 -4.57
C PHE A 48 -10.93 10.50 -4.84
N GLU A 49 -11.28 11.30 -3.83
CA GLU A 49 -12.18 12.46 -4.01
C GLU A 49 -11.61 13.49 -4.99
N LYS A 50 -10.28 13.71 -4.96
CA LYS A 50 -9.58 14.57 -5.93
C LYS A 50 -9.70 14.01 -7.34
N MET A 51 -9.45 12.71 -7.54
CA MET A 51 -9.59 12.03 -8.83
C MET A 51 -11.00 12.16 -9.41
N ILE A 52 -12.05 11.95 -8.59
CA ILE A 52 -13.46 12.05 -9.05
C ILE A 52 -13.77 13.44 -9.62
N ARG A 53 -13.13 14.49 -9.10
CA ARG A 53 -13.38 15.88 -9.48
C ARG A 53 -12.36 16.43 -10.49
N ASP A 54 -11.43 15.60 -10.95
CA ASP A 54 -10.34 16.02 -11.81
C ASP A 54 -10.80 16.12 -13.27
N LYS A 55 -11.04 17.35 -13.71
CA LYS A 55 -11.45 17.66 -15.09
C LYS A 55 -10.39 17.27 -16.13
N ALA A 56 -9.12 17.11 -15.75
CA ALA A 56 -8.08 16.69 -16.69
C ALA A 56 -8.35 15.28 -17.24
N LEU A 57 -9.16 14.46 -16.56
CA LEU A 57 -9.55 13.12 -16.99
C LEU A 57 -10.55 13.13 -18.16
N GLU A 58 -11.18 14.28 -18.47
CA GLU A 58 -12.06 14.42 -19.64
C GLU A 58 -11.27 14.49 -20.96
N GLU A 59 -10.05 15.03 -20.91
CA GLU A 59 -9.22 15.29 -22.09
C GLU A 59 -8.01 14.36 -22.20
N ARG A 60 -7.52 13.84 -21.06
CA ARG A 60 -6.26 13.09 -20.97
C ARG A 60 -6.48 11.63 -20.62
N SER A 61 -5.52 10.80 -21.00
CA SER A 61 -5.53 9.38 -20.65
C SER A 61 -5.14 9.18 -19.18
N LEU A 62 -5.86 8.32 -18.48
CA LEU A 62 -5.57 8.01 -17.08
C LEU A 62 -4.67 6.77 -16.96
N ALA A 63 -3.57 6.92 -16.23
CA ALA A 63 -2.78 5.82 -15.67
C ALA A 63 -2.95 5.78 -14.15
N VAL A 64 -2.91 4.59 -13.55
CA VAL A 64 -2.97 4.43 -12.09
C VAL A 64 -1.86 3.52 -11.59
N ALA A 65 -1.19 3.91 -10.51
CA ALA A 65 -0.22 3.08 -9.83
C ALA A 65 -0.79 2.49 -8.53
N PHE A 66 -0.60 1.19 -8.33
CA PHE A 66 -0.92 0.45 -7.12
C PHE A 66 0.29 -0.33 -6.63
N GLY A 67 0.28 -0.67 -5.33
CA GLY A 67 1.31 -1.52 -4.73
C GLY A 67 1.72 -1.03 -3.35
N ASP A 68 2.79 -1.62 -2.84
CA ASP A 68 3.43 -1.20 -1.59
C ASP A 68 4.25 0.10 -1.77
N SER A 69 5.04 0.47 -0.76
CA SER A 69 5.89 1.67 -0.78
C SER A 69 6.91 1.71 -1.93
N ARG A 70 7.19 0.58 -2.60
CA ARG A 70 8.07 0.52 -3.78
C ARG A 70 7.40 1.11 -5.03
N ALA A 71 6.09 1.31 -5.02
CA ALA A 71 5.35 1.99 -6.08
C ALA A 71 5.25 3.52 -5.87
N TYR A 72 5.71 4.09 -4.76
CA TYR A 72 5.62 5.54 -4.51
C TYR A 72 6.16 6.45 -5.62
N PRO A 73 7.28 6.11 -6.29
CA PRO A 73 7.85 7.02 -7.28
C PRO A 73 7.05 7.10 -8.59
N TYR A 74 6.12 6.16 -8.84
CA TYR A 74 5.38 6.12 -10.09
C TYR A 74 4.53 7.40 -10.22
N SER A 75 4.84 8.19 -11.24
CA SER A 75 4.31 9.54 -11.49
C SER A 75 4.40 9.84 -12.98
N VAL A 76 3.59 10.79 -13.45
CA VAL A 76 3.63 11.26 -14.84
C VAL A 76 5.02 11.75 -15.22
N ILE A 77 5.81 12.27 -14.26
CA ILE A 77 7.19 12.74 -14.54
C ILE A 77 8.13 11.62 -15.00
N GLY A 78 7.79 10.35 -14.73
CA GLY A 78 8.54 9.20 -15.19
C GLY A 78 8.24 8.78 -16.63
N MET A 79 7.23 9.39 -17.26
CA MET A 79 6.98 9.25 -18.69
C MET A 79 7.85 10.22 -19.51
N ASP A 80 8.07 9.90 -20.79
CA ASP A 80 8.72 10.84 -21.73
C ASP A 80 7.99 12.19 -21.71
N LYS A 81 8.74 13.29 -21.68
CA LYS A 81 8.20 14.66 -21.63
C LYS A 81 7.11 14.92 -22.67
N LYS A 82 7.21 14.32 -23.86
CA LYS A 82 6.22 14.46 -24.94
C LYS A 82 4.86 13.87 -24.57
N LEU A 83 4.84 12.83 -23.74
CA LEU A 83 3.64 12.12 -23.29
C LEU A 83 3.01 12.73 -22.04
N GLN A 84 3.77 13.48 -21.25
CA GLN A 84 3.30 14.00 -19.95
C GLN A 84 2.06 14.89 -20.06
N LYS A 85 1.87 15.57 -21.19
CA LYS A 85 0.68 16.40 -21.47
C LYS A 85 -0.59 15.58 -21.77
N ASP A 86 -0.42 14.37 -22.26
CA ASP A 86 -1.51 13.51 -22.74
C ASP A 86 -1.98 12.53 -21.66
N TRP A 87 -1.27 12.48 -20.53
CA TRP A 87 -1.52 11.56 -19.42
C TRP A 87 -1.74 12.30 -18.10
N VAL A 88 -2.60 11.70 -17.29
CA VAL A 88 -2.66 11.94 -15.86
C VAL A 88 -2.33 10.62 -15.17
N LEU A 89 -1.44 10.65 -14.18
CA LEU A 89 -1.14 9.49 -13.36
C LEU A 89 -1.55 9.76 -11.92
N TYR A 90 -2.36 8.86 -11.34
CA TYR A 90 -2.65 8.84 -9.91
C TYR A 90 -1.99 7.64 -9.23
N ASN A 91 -1.41 7.86 -8.06
CA ASN A 91 -0.68 6.85 -7.31
C ASN A 91 -1.39 6.51 -6.01
N PHE A 92 -2.04 5.35 -6.00
CA PHE A 92 -2.78 4.79 -4.87
C PHE A 92 -1.96 3.82 -4.03
N SER A 93 -0.65 3.70 -4.25
CA SER A 93 0.19 2.83 -3.42
C SER A 93 0.22 3.23 -1.95
N GLY A 94 0.55 2.29 -1.07
CA GLY A 94 0.56 2.52 0.38
C GLY A 94 1.64 1.69 1.06
N PRO A 95 2.07 2.04 2.28
CA PRO A 95 3.10 1.28 2.97
C PRO A 95 2.54 -0.10 3.33
N GLN A 96 3.33 -1.14 3.07
CA GLN A 96 2.96 -2.54 3.31
C GLN A 96 1.62 -2.95 2.66
N ALA A 97 1.22 -2.26 1.59
CA ALA A 97 -0.02 -2.57 0.91
C ALA A 97 0.05 -3.95 0.25
N VAL A 98 -0.89 -4.81 0.64
CA VAL A 98 -1.09 -6.15 0.07
C VAL A 98 -1.96 -6.08 -1.19
N PRO A 99 -2.02 -7.13 -2.02
CA PRO A 99 -2.86 -7.14 -3.21
C PRO A 99 -4.33 -6.77 -2.99
N ALA A 100 -4.94 -7.19 -1.88
CA ALA A 100 -6.31 -6.80 -1.52
C ALA A 100 -6.52 -5.27 -1.47
N TYR A 101 -5.51 -4.50 -1.08
CA TYR A 101 -5.58 -3.05 -1.05
C TYR A 101 -5.59 -2.41 -2.46
N GLY A 102 -4.75 -2.93 -3.37
CA GLY A 102 -4.75 -2.48 -4.76
C GLY A 102 -6.09 -2.77 -5.43
N PHE A 103 -6.63 -3.97 -5.20
CA PHE A 103 -7.95 -4.36 -5.68
C PHE A 103 -9.08 -3.49 -5.12
N TYR A 104 -9.06 -3.18 -3.82
CA TYR A 104 -10.04 -2.29 -3.20
C TYR A 104 -10.14 -0.93 -3.90
N TRP A 105 -9.00 -0.27 -4.15
CA TRP A 105 -9.02 1.02 -4.84
C TRP A 105 -9.42 0.89 -6.30
N PHE A 106 -8.95 -0.13 -7.01
CA PHE A 106 -9.29 -0.34 -8.40
C PHE A 106 -10.79 -0.60 -8.59
N GLU A 107 -11.40 -1.43 -7.73
CA GLU A 107 -12.85 -1.66 -7.73
C GLU A 107 -13.61 -0.35 -7.51
N LYS A 108 -13.17 0.48 -6.57
CA LYS A 108 -13.80 1.79 -6.30
C LYS A 108 -13.69 2.77 -7.46
N ILE A 109 -12.52 2.85 -8.07
CA ILE A 109 -12.26 3.71 -9.24
C ILE A 109 -13.19 3.33 -10.39
N LEU A 110 -13.28 2.03 -10.71
CA LEU A 110 -14.16 1.55 -11.77
C LEU A 110 -15.65 1.72 -11.42
N LYS A 111 -16.07 1.53 -10.17
CA LYS A 111 -17.45 1.77 -9.70
C LYS A 111 -17.90 3.23 -9.89
N GLN A 112 -16.97 4.18 -9.90
CA GLN A 112 -17.25 5.59 -10.20
C GLN A 112 -17.28 5.91 -11.71
N GLY A 113 -17.17 4.89 -12.57
CA GLY A 113 -17.13 5.06 -14.02
C GLY A 113 -15.78 5.55 -14.55
N ILE A 114 -14.77 5.68 -13.69
CA ILE A 114 -13.43 6.13 -14.08
C ILE A 114 -12.64 4.91 -14.56
N LYS A 115 -12.34 4.88 -15.87
CA LYS A 115 -11.66 3.75 -16.51
C LYS A 115 -10.23 4.13 -16.89
N PRO A 116 -9.20 3.69 -16.14
CA PRO A 116 -7.82 3.92 -16.53
C PRO A 116 -7.47 3.11 -17.78
N LYS A 117 -6.64 3.67 -18.67
CA LYS A 117 -6.12 2.91 -19.83
C LYS A 117 -4.96 2.00 -19.43
N LEU A 118 -4.25 2.38 -18.37
CA LEU A 118 -3.00 1.78 -17.97
C LEU A 118 -2.90 1.69 -16.45
N VAL A 119 -2.42 0.55 -15.96
CA VAL A 119 -2.11 0.32 -14.56
C VAL A 119 -0.68 -0.17 -14.39
N PHE A 120 0.04 0.47 -13.47
CA PHE A 120 1.30 -0.02 -12.91
C PHE A 120 1.01 -0.66 -11.56
N TYR A 121 1.11 -1.98 -11.46
CA TYR A 121 0.76 -2.67 -10.23
C TYR A 121 1.97 -3.43 -9.66
N VAL A 122 2.62 -2.80 -8.69
CA VAL A 122 3.73 -3.40 -7.97
C VAL A 122 3.22 -4.40 -6.95
N VAL A 123 3.63 -5.65 -7.11
CA VAL A 123 3.29 -6.76 -6.21
C VAL A 123 4.56 -7.39 -5.68
N SER A 124 4.67 -7.46 -4.36
CA SER A 124 5.86 -7.96 -3.69
C SER A 124 5.53 -9.23 -2.91
N PRO A 125 6.43 -10.22 -2.88
CA PRO A 125 6.14 -11.52 -2.27
C PRO A 125 5.84 -11.43 -0.77
N GLU A 126 6.38 -10.43 -0.05
CA GLU A 126 6.11 -10.23 1.37
C GLU A 126 4.62 -10.01 1.66
N GLY A 127 3.90 -9.40 0.72
CA GLY A 127 2.46 -9.19 0.85
C GLY A 127 1.65 -10.48 0.82
N PHE A 128 2.23 -11.59 0.36
CA PHE A 128 1.56 -12.89 0.26
C PHE A 128 1.79 -13.78 1.48
N ASP A 129 2.35 -13.24 2.57
CA ASP A 129 2.45 -13.96 3.83
C ASP A 129 1.25 -13.68 4.73
N ASP A 130 0.32 -14.65 4.78
CA ASP A 130 -0.89 -14.55 5.60
C ASP A 130 -0.58 -14.53 7.12
N THR A 131 0.63 -14.93 7.54
CA THR A 131 1.04 -14.98 8.96
C THR A 131 1.61 -13.67 9.49
N LYS A 132 1.99 -12.73 8.60
CA LYS A 132 2.63 -11.46 8.99
C LYS A 132 1.65 -10.36 9.38
N GLY A 133 0.35 -10.61 9.20
CA GLY A 133 -0.70 -9.66 9.57
C GLY A 133 -0.77 -8.40 8.69
N MET A 134 -0.03 -8.33 7.58
CA MET A 134 -0.03 -7.17 6.66
C MET A 134 -1.40 -6.92 6.03
N TYR A 135 -2.19 -7.99 5.87
CA TYR A 135 -3.56 -7.86 5.38
C TYR A 135 -4.42 -7.09 6.39
N TYR A 136 -4.31 -7.41 7.68
CA TYR A 136 -5.03 -6.71 8.73
C TYR A 136 -4.50 -5.29 9.00
N ASP A 137 -3.22 -5.16 9.38
CA ASP A 137 -2.57 -3.88 9.66
C ASP A 137 -1.42 -3.69 8.67
N PRO A 138 -1.48 -2.69 7.78
CA PRO A 138 -2.36 -1.50 7.87
C PRO A 138 -3.69 -1.56 7.09
N PHE A 139 -3.90 -2.49 6.16
CA PHE A 139 -5.00 -2.34 5.20
C PHE A 139 -6.41 -2.48 5.79
N LEU A 140 -6.81 -3.64 6.31
CA LEU A 140 -8.19 -3.82 6.80
C LEU A 140 -8.51 -2.89 7.97
N LYS A 141 -7.50 -2.54 8.78
CA LYS A 141 -7.65 -1.67 9.95
C LYS A 141 -7.90 -0.20 9.60
N TYR A 142 -7.14 0.36 8.66
CA TYR A 142 -7.17 1.81 8.36
C TYR A 142 -7.74 2.15 6.97
N GLY A 143 -7.57 1.26 5.99
CA GLY A 143 -7.88 1.49 4.58
C GLY A 143 -9.26 1.03 4.14
N ALA A 144 -9.60 -0.22 4.44
CA ALA A 144 -10.84 -0.85 3.98
C ALA A 144 -12.08 -0.23 4.65
N ASP A 145 -13.20 -0.21 3.92
CA ASP A 145 -14.51 0.11 4.47
C ASP A 145 -15.31 -1.15 4.80
N ASP A 146 -16.44 -0.98 5.49
CA ASP A 146 -17.28 -2.09 5.90
C ASP A 146 -17.89 -2.84 4.71
N GLU A 147 -18.17 -2.16 3.59
CA GLU A 147 -18.66 -2.81 2.36
C GLU A 147 -17.64 -3.84 1.86
N PHE A 148 -16.38 -3.45 1.72
CA PHE A 148 -15.32 -4.35 1.28
C PHE A 148 -15.10 -5.51 2.26
N ILE A 149 -15.05 -5.22 3.57
CA ILE A 149 -14.86 -6.24 4.61
C ILE A 149 -15.98 -7.28 4.58
N LEU A 150 -17.23 -6.85 4.46
CA LEU A 150 -18.39 -7.75 4.41
C LEU A 150 -18.40 -8.56 3.12
N LYS A 151 -18.11 -7.93 1.98
CA LYS A 151 -18.09 -8.59 0.67
C LYS A 151 -17.04 -9.70 0.57
N TYR A 152 -15.86 -9.49 1.15
CA TYR A 152 -14.75 -10.43 1.09
C TYR A 152 -14.44 -11.10 2.42
N LEU A 153 -15.43 -11.18 3.32
CA LEU A 153 -15.24 -11.73 4.66
C LEU A 153 -14.62 -13.12 4.60
N ASP A 154 -15.04 -13.97 3.65
CA ASP A 154 -14.54 -15.33 3.47
C ASP A 154 -13.05 -15.44 3.12
N GLN A 155 -12.47 -14.38 2.55
CA GLN A 155 -11.04 -14.30 2.23
C GLN A 155 -10.19 -13.78 3.40
N ILE A 156 -10.82 -13.28 4.46
CA ILE A 156 -10.14 -12.78 5.66
C ILE A 156 -9.95 -13.94 6.64
N SER A 157 -8.74 -14.09 7.19
CA SER A 157 -8.43 -15.13 8.18
C SER A 157 -9.30 -14.99 9.44
N MET A 158 -9.56 -16.11 10.14
CA MET A 158 -10.32 -16.04 11.42
C MET A 158 -9.64 -15.16 12.46
N GLU A 159 -8.31 -15.16 12.48
CA GLU A 159 -7.52 -14.33 13.37
C GLU A 159 -7.75 -12.84 13.08
N ASP A 160 -7.73 -12.44 11.81
CA ASP A 160 -7.93 -11.05 11.42
C ASP A 160 -9.39 -10.61 11.56
N ARG A 161 -10.36 -11.51 11.32
CA ARG A 161 -11.78 -11.26 11.66
C ARG A 161 -11.96 -10.97 13.15
N LYS A 162 -11.28 -11.73 14.02
CA LYS A 162 -11.30 -11.49 15.46
C LYS A 162 -10.68 -10.14 15.81
N LYS A 163 -9.56 -9.76 15.19
CA LYS A 163 -8.94 -8.44 15.39
C LYS A 163 -9.87 -7.31 14.96
N LEU A 164 -10.51 -7.42 13.79
CA LEU A 164 -11.52 -6.46 13.31
C LEU A 164 -12.71 -6.32 14.25
N PHE A 165 -13.22 -7.45 14.79
CA PHE A 165 -14.28 -7.42 15.78
C PHE A 165 -13.85 -6.70 17.06
N LEU A 166 -12.65 -6.98 17.57
CA LEU A 166 -12.10 -6.30 18.74
C LEU A 166 -11.89 -4.80 18.49
N ASP A 167 -11.49 -4.39 17.30
CA ASP A 167 -11.32 -2.98 16.93
C ASP A 167 -12.64 -2.21 16.83
N ARG A 168 -13.73 -2.91 16.47
CA ARG A 168 -15.09 -2.35 16.54
C ARG A 168 -15.59 -2.24 17.98
N MET A 169 -15.28 -3.22 18.83
CA MET A 169 -15.67 -3.19 20.24
C MET A 169 -14.86 -2.19 21.08
N PHE A 170 -13.58 -1.97 20.74
CA PHE A 170 -12.69 -1.08 21.47
C PHE A 170 -12.00 -0.09 20.50
N ALA A 171 -12.56 1.11 20.40
CA ALA A 171 -12.12 2.14 19.45
C ALA A 171 -10.67 2.56 19.66
N VAL A 172 -10.15 2.51 20.90
CA VAL A 172 -8.74 2.80 21.20
C VAL A 172 -7.79 1.82 20.52
N ARG A 173 -8.19 0.56 20.31
CA ARG A 173 -7.38 -0.44 19.59
C ARG A 173 -7.26 -0.11 18.12
N ARG A 174 -8.37 0.34 17.53
CA ARG A 174 -8.43 0.79 16.13
C ARG A 174 -7.57 2.02 15.93
N ILE A 175 -7.70 3.02 16.79
CA ILE A 175 -6.88 4.24 16.69
C ILE A 175 -5.43 3.93 16.96
N ASN A 176 -5.14 3.13 17.99
CA ASN A 176 -3.81 2.73 18.45
C ASN A 176 -2.88 3.91 18.79
N PRO A 177 -3.27 4.82 19.71
CA PRO A 177 -2.55 6.07 19.94
C PRO A 177 -1.08 5.84 20.33
N ASP A 178 -0.15 6.38 19.55
CA ASP A 178 1.27 6.35 19.84
C ASP A 178 1.60 7.40 20.92
N LEU A 179 1.75 6.93 22.16
CA LEU A 179 2.08 7.76 23.31
C LEU A 179 3.47 8.39 23.21
N LYS A 180 4.42 7.76 22.49
CA LYS A 180 5.75 8.36 22.26
C LYS A 180 5.63 9.52 21.29
N LEU A 181 4.87 9.34 20.21
CA LEU A 181 4.56 10.42 19.26
C LEU A 181 3.81 11.56 19.95
N PHE A 182 2.84 11.24 20.81
CA PHE A 182 2.07 12.23 21.57
C PHE A 182 2.98 13.06 22.47
N SER A 183 3.80 12.43 23.31
CA SER A 183 4.75 13.13 24.17
C SER A 183 5.72 13.99 23.37
N ARG A 184 6.25 13.48 22.26
CA ARG A 184 7.14 14.25 21.38
C ARG A 184 6.44 15.48 20.79
N ARG A 185 5.23 15.31 20.23
CA ARG A 185 4.45 16.42 19.65
C ARG A 185 4.03 17.43 20.71
N LEU A 186 3.70 16.99 21.90
CA LEU A 186 3.39 17.87 23.02
C LEU A 186 4.61 18.73 23.39
N GLN A 187 5.79 18.11 23.54
CA GLN A 187 7.05 18.80 23.85
C GLN A 187 7.46 19.79 22.75
N GLU A 188 7.24 19.45 21.48
CA GLU A 188 7.58 20.29 20.32
C GLU A 188 6.50 21.33 19.96
N GLY A 189 5.36 21.36 20.66
CA GLY A 189 4.24 22.27 20.32
C GLY A 189 3.50 21.91 19.02
N LYS A 190 3.58 20.66 18.57
CA LYS A 190 3.10 20.15 17.27
C LYS A 190 1.87 19.24 17.38
N LEU A 191 1.06 19.38 18.44
CA LEU A 191 -0.18 18.61 18.57
C LEU A 191 -1.18 18.86 17.43
N SER A 192 -1.11 20.03 16.79
CA SER A 192 -1.95 20.37 15.65
C SER A 192 -1.73 19.46 14.44
N GLU A 193 -0.56 18.82 14.30
CA GLU A 193 -0.26 17.89 13.20
C GLU A 193 -1.02 16.55 13.26
N TYR A 194 -1.81 16.31 14.31
CA TYR A 194 -2.80 15.23 14.28
C TYR A 194 -3.92 15.52 13.29
N ASN A 195 -4.20 16.79 12.99
CA ASN A 195 -5.14 17.19 11.96
C ASN A 195 -4.49 17.03 10.57
N PRO A 196 -5.11 16.29 9.61
CA PRO A 196 -4.61 16.15 8.26
C PRO A 196 -4.25 17.48 7.58
N ALA A 197 -5.02 18.53 7.83
CA ALA A 197 -4.81 19.85 7.22
C ALA A 197 -3.49 20.52 7.65
N LEU A 198 -2.92 20.09 8.78
CA LEU A 198 -1.70 20.65 9.37
C LEU A 198 -0.56 19.62 9.39
N ASN A 199 -0.78 18.42 8.86
CA ASN A 199 0.20 17.35 8.83
C ASN A 199 1.07 17.45 7.58
N THR A 200 2.38 17.57 7.75
CA THR A 200 3.32 17.79 6.64
C THR A 200 3.32 16.66 5.62
N ASP A 201 3.30 15.41 6.06
CA ASP A 201 3.31 14.24 5.17
C ASP A 201 2.02 14.20 4.33
N TYR A 202 0.87 14.48 4.97
CA TYR A 202 -0.42 14.56 4.30
C TYR A 202 -0.44 15.68 3.24
N LEU A 203 0.13 16.85 3.56
CA LEU A 203 0.23 17.96 2.64
C LEU A 203 1.11 17.62 1.43
N VAL A 204 2.29 17.04 1.64
CA VAL A 204 3.21 16.63 0.55
C VAL A 204 2.53 15.63 -0.39
N LEU A 205 1.83 14.63 0.15
CA LEU A 205 1.10 13.65 -0.65
C LEU A 205 -0.06 14.27 -1.46
N ASN A 206 -0.68 15.34 -0.95
CA ASN A 206 -1.79 16.04 -1.62
C ASN A 206 -1.35 17.06 -2.68
N LEU A 207 -0.13 17.58 -2.59
CA LEU A 207 0.42 18.48 -3.60
C LEU A 207 0.44 17.81 -4.97
N ASN A 208 0.74 16.52 -5.00
CA ASN A 208 0.78 15.73 -6.23
C ASN A 208 -0.45 14.81 -6.35
N HIS A 209 -0.38 13.81 -7.22
CA HIS A 209 -1.42 12.78 -7.40
C HIS A 209 -1.11 11.53 -6.56
N GLY A 210 -0.54 11.73 -5.37
CA GLY A 210 -0.25 10.68 -4.39
C GLY A 210 1.14 10.07 -4.46
N GLU A 211 1.96 10.43 -5.45
CA GLU A 211 3.35 9.99 -5.56
C GLU A 211 4.24 10.59 -4.46
N GLN A 212 5.36 9.92 -4.20
CA GLN A 212 6.35 10.36 -3.23
C GLN A 212 7.78 10.08 -3.69
N PHE A 213 8.62 11.09 -3.51
CA PHE A 213 10.02 11.10 -3.96
C PHE A 213 11.03 11.06 -2.79
N ALA A 214 10.61 10.58 -1.62
CA ALA A 214 11.45 10.58 -0.41
C ALA A 214 12.64 9.60 -0.49
N TYR A 215 12.53 8.52 -1.28
CA TYR A 215 13.56 7.47 -1.37
C TYR A 215 14.67 7.83 -2.37
N THR A 216 15.28 8.99 -2.19
CA THR A 216 16.38 9.46 -3.05
C THR A 216 17.73 9.06 -2.47
N THR A 217 18.54 8.41 -3.29
CA THR A 217 19.99 8.28 -3.06
C THR A 217 20.75 8.40 -4.38
N PHE A 218 21.99 8.86 -4.32
CA PHE A 218 22.89 9.03 -5.48
C PHE A 218 24.02 8.01 -5.54
N PHE A 219 24.25 7.27 -4.45
CA PHE A 219 25.22 6.18 -4.38
C PHE A 219 24.71 5.09 -3.45
N ASN A 220 25.22 3.86 -3.62
CA ASN A 220 24.98 2.77 -2.68
C ASN A 220 25.99 2.86 -1.53
N ASP A 221 25.50 2.79 -0.31
CA ASP A 221 26.32 2.58 0.90
C ASP A 221 26.23 1.09 1.26
N PRO A 222 27.25 0.27 0.94
CA PRO A 222 27.17 -1.18 1.12
C PRO A 222 26.97 -1.57 2.58
N ASP A 223 27.66 -0.92 3.52
CA ASP A 223 27.55 -1.25 4.95
C ASP A 223 26.15 -0.99 5.49
N ARG A 224 25.54 0.13 5.08
CA ARG A 224 24.15 0.42 5.41
C ARG A 224 23.20 -0.57 4.75
N LEU A 225 23.37 -0.85 3.45
CA LEU A 225 22.49 -1.75 2.70
C LEU A 225 22.53 -3.20 3.23
N GLU A 226 23.70 -3.68 3.65
CA GLU A 226 23.86 -4.99 4.28
C GLU A 226 23.13 -5.06 5.63
N LYS A 227 23.26 -4.03 6.46
CA LYS A 227 22.52 -3.94 7.75
C LYS A 227 21.01 -3.86 7.52
N ASP A 228 20.56 -3.06 6.54
CA ASP A 228 19.16 -2.97 6.17
C ASP A 228 18.63 -4.29 5.60
N ALA A 229 19.41 -5.00 4.78
CA ALA A 229 19.02 -6.30 4.24
C ALA A 229 18.79 -7.31 5.36
N ALA A 230 19.70 -7.40 6.34
CA ALA A 230 19.53 -8.27 7.49
C ALA A 230 18.30 -7.91 8.32
N ARG A 231 18.09 -6.62 8.61
CA ARG A 231 16.95 -6.12 9.39
C ARG A 231 15.62 -6.42 8.70
N ILE A 232 15.48 -6.03 7.43
CA ILE A 232 14.24 -6.19 6.66
C ILE A 232 13.94 -7.66 6.42
N ARG A 233 14.97 -8.49 6.15
CA ARG A 233 14.84 -9.94 6.05
C ARG A 233 14.27 -10.53 7.33
N ASN A 234 14.79 -10.12 8.49
CA ASN A 234 14.31 -10.65 9.75
C ASN A 234 12.86 -10.24 10.03
N LEU A 235 12.46 -9.04 9.61
CA LEU A 235 11.10 -8.53 9.74
C LEU A 235 10.11 -9.33 8.87
N TYR A 236 10.40 -9.48 7.58
CA TYR A 236 9.42 -9.99 6.62
C TYR A 236 9.64 -11.45 6.18
N LEU A 237 10.88 -11.93 6.14
CA LEU A 237 11.23 -13.18 5.44
C LEU A 237 11.76 -14.32 6.33
N SER A 238 12.00 -14.07 7.62
CA SER A 238 12.56 -15.06 8.56
C SER A 238 11.66 -16.28 8.75
N THR A 239 10.36 -16.04 8.94
CA THR A 239 9.31 -17.04 9.13
C THR A 239 8.30 -17.02 7.99
N PHE A 240 8.76 -16.71 6.78
CA PHE A 240 7.86 -16.51 5.65
C PHE A 240 7.06 -17.78 5.37
N GLN A 241 5.74 -17.63 5.28
CA GLN A 241 4.85 -18.71 4.84
C GLN A 241 3.94 -18.20 3.74
N MET A 242 3.96 -18.87 2.59
CA MET A 242 3.17 -18.43 1.46
C MET A 242 1.69 -18.70 1.67
N GLY A 243 0.95 -17.61 1.84
CA GLY A 243 -0.50 -17.57 1.87
C GLY A 243 -1.15 -17.73 0.50
N GLN A 244 -2.45 -18.00 0.50
CA GLN A 244 -3.27 -18.02 -0.72
C GLN A 244 -4.21 -16.82 -0.83
N SER A 245 -4.47 -16.11 0.28
CA SER A 245 -5.48 -15.05 0.33
C SER A 245 -5.22 -13.95 -0.71
N GLN A 246 -3.97 -13.56 -0.88
CA GLN A 246 -3.61 -12.45 -1.75
C GLN A 246 -3.57 -12.82 -3.24
N PHE A 247 -3.38 -14.09 -3.59
CA PHE A 247 -3.51 -14.54 -4.97
C PHE A 247 -4.94 -14.37 -5.50
N TYR A 248 -5.95 -14.61 -4.65
CA TYR A 248 -7.34 -14.34 -4.98
C TYR A 248 -7.55 -12.88 -5.39
N PHE A 249 -6.98 -11.93 -4.64
CA PHE A 249 -7.15 -10.51 -4.94
C PHE A 249 -6.38 -10.05 -6.18
N VAL A 250 -5.21 -10.63 -6.46
CA VAL A 250 -4.53 -10.42 -7.76
C VAL A 250 -5.42 -10.91 -8.90
N GLU A 251 -6.00 -12.11 -8.78
CA GLU A 251 -6.91 -12.64 -9.79
C GLU A 251 -8.14 -11.75 -10.00
N GLN A 252 -8.81 -11.32 -8.92
CA GLN A 252 -9.97 -10.43 -9.04
C GLN A 252 -9.60 -9.08 -9.65
N PHE A 253 -8.44 -8.53 -9.31
CA PHE A 253 -7.91 -7.31 -9.93
C PHE A 253 -7.77 -7.49 -11.44
N LEU A 254 -7.08 -8.53 -11.87
CA LEU A 254 -6.78 -8.76 -13.28
C LEU A 254 -8.03 -9.10 -14.09
N LYS A 255 -8.94 -9.88 -13.51
CA LYS A 255 -10.24 -10.17 -14.10
C LYS A 255 -11.02 -8.88 -14.36
N LEU A 256 -11.12 -8.02 -13.34
CA LEU A 256 -11.83 -6.75 -13.46
C LEU A 256 -11.15 -5.80 -14.46
N ALA A 257 -9.81 -5.83 -14.54
CA ALA A 257 -9.05 -5.06 -15.51
C ALA A 257 -9.35 -5.51 -16.95
N LYS A 258 -9.36 -6.83 -17.19
CA LYS A 258 -9.70 -7.42 -18.50
C LYS A 258 -11.13 -7.07 -18.92
N GLU A 259 -12.08 -7.17 -18.00
CA GLU A 259 -13.50 -6.82 -18.25
C GLU A 259 -13.69 -5.34 -18.61
N ASN A 260 -12.75 -4.47 -18.23
CA ASN A 260 -12.80 -3.03 -18.48
C ASN A 260 -11.75 -2.54 -19.49
N ASP A 261 -11.10 -3.45 -20.23
CA ASP A 261 -10.06 -3.15 -21.23
C ASP A 261 -8.89 -2.30 -20.67
N VAL A 262 -8.50 -2.59 -19.42
CA VAL A 262 -7.39 -1.89 -18.75
C VAL A 262 -6.10 -2.67 -18.95
N LYS A 263 -5.08 -2.04 -19.54
CA LYS A 263 -3.75 -2.65 -19.64
C LYS A 263 -3.07 -2.64 -18.28
N VAL A 264 -2.66 -3.82 -17.78
CA VAL A 264 -1.97 -3.95 -16.48
C VAL A 264 -0.54 -4.45 -16.68
N TYR A 265 0.40 -3.80 -16.02
CA TYR A 265 1.74 -4.32 -15.75
C TYR A 265 1.81 -4.80 -14.30
N LEU A 266 1.99 -6.11 -14.10
CA LEU A 266 2.23 -6.70 -12.79
C LEU A 266 3.73 -6.77 -12.53
N ILE A 267 4.20 -5.96 -11.58
CA ILE A 267 5.60 -5.62 -11.45
C ILE A 267 6.17 -6.27 -10.20
N TRP A 268 7.16 -7.16 -10.35
CA TRP A 268 8.03 -7.59 -9.26
C TRP A 268 9.14 -6.55 -9.08
N PRO A 269 9.14 -5.77 -7.98
CA PRO A 269 10.13 -4.72 -7.80
C PRO A 269 11.52 -5.32 -7.60
N LYS A 270 12.53 -4.59 -8.08
CA LYS A 270 13.93 -4.94 -7.85
C LYS A 270 14.33 -4.59 -6.44
N VAL A 271 15.07 -5.48 -5.80
CA VAL A 271 15.58 -5.29 -4.44
C VAL A 271 17.10 -5.49 -4.42
N TYR A 272 17.74 -5.05 -3.34
CA TYR A 272 19.19 -5.20 -3.19
C TYR A 272 19.59 -6.67 -3.18
N ASP A 273 20.71 -7.01 -3.82
CA ASP A 273 21.08 -8.42 -4.09
C ASP A 273 21.15 -9.28 -2.82
N THR A 274 21.68 -8.75 -1.71
CA THR A 274 21.72 -9.51 -0.45
C THR A 274 20.33 -9.80 0.10
N TYR A 275 19.38 -8.87 -0.03
CA TYR A 275 17.99 -9.12 0.34
C TYR A 275 17.33 -10.10 -0.65
N ARG A 276 17.62 -9.97 -1.95
CA ARG A 276 17.13 -10.85 -3.01
C ARG A 276 17.55 -12.30 -2.82
N LYS A 277 18.76 -12.57 -2.28
CA LYS A 277 19.21 -13.94 -1.96
C LYS A 277 18.19 -14.70 -1.13
N ARG A 278 17.50 -14.02 -0.20
CA ARG A 278 16.47 -14.66 0.60
C ARG A 278 15.25 -15.11 -0.23
N PHE A 279 14.91 -14.38 -1.30
CA PHE A 279 13.85 -14.81 -2.21
C PHE A 279 14.20 -16.15 -2.89
N TYR A 280 15.47 -16.34 -3.27
CA TYR A 280 15.96 -17.61 -3.83
C TYR A 280 15.96 -18.75 -2.80
N GLU A 281 16.39 -18.47 -1.57
CA GLU A 281 16.33 -19.46 -0.48
C GLU A 281 14.89 -19.90 -0.16
N LEU A 282 13.91 -19.01 -0.38
CA LEU A 282 12.48 -19.28 -0.25
C LEU A 282 11.85 -19.79 -1.55
N GLU A 283 12.66 -20.02 -2.59
CA GLU A 283 12.25 -20.51 -3.91
C GLU A 283 11.11 -19.68 -4.54
N MET A 284 11.10 -18.37 -4.33
CA MET A 284 10.03 -17.49 -4.82
C MET A 284 9.96 -17.46 -6.35
N GLU A 285 11.09 -17.61 -7.03
CA GLU A 285 11.15 -17.72 -8.49
C GLU A 285 10.53 -19.01 -9.04
N LYS A 286 10.38 -20.04 -8.21
CA LYS A 286 9.76 -21.33 -8.58
C LYS A 286 8.32 -21.43 -8.12
N THR A 287 7.96 -20.74 -7.03
CA THR A 287 6.70 -20.99 -6.32
C THR A 287 5.73 -19.81 -6.32
N TRP A 288 6.25 -18.58 -6.21
CA TRP A 288 5.44 -17.36 -6.20
C TRP A 288 5.36 -16.71 -7.58
N TRP A 289 6.50 -16.42 -8.21
CA TRP A 289 6.54 -15.70 -9.48
C TRP A 289 5.83 -16.44 -10.62
N PRO A 290 5.98 -17.77 -10.80
CA PRO A 290 5.26 -18.48 -11.85
C PRO A 290 3.74 -18.41 -11.70
N LYS A 291 3.20 -18.32 -10.47
CA LYS A 291 1.78 -18.09 -10.24
C LYS A 291 1.35 -16.71 -10.70
N ILE A 292 2.15 -15.67 -10.40
CA ILE A 292 1.89 -14.30 -10.86
C ILE A 292 1.94 -14.21 -12.40
N GLN A 293 2.92 -14.87 -13.03
CA GLN A 293 3.01 -14.96 -14.50
C GLN A 293 1.81 -15.71 -15.10
N GLY A 294 1.39 -16.81 -14.47
CA GLY A 294 0.21 -17.58 -14.87
C GLY A 294 -1.06 -16.73 -14.86
N LEU A 295 -1.30 -16.01 -13.75
CA LEU A 295 -2.41 -15.07 -13.62
C LEU A 295 -2.32 -13.94 -14.67
N SER A 296 -1.13 -13.37 -14.88
CA SER A 296 -0.91 -12.32 -15.87
C SER A 296 -1.30 -12.78 -17.27
N LYS A 297 -0.82 -13.96 -17.68
CA LYS A 297 -1.13 -14.57 -18.98
C LYS A 297 -2.62 -14.89 -19.14
N GLN A 298 -3.25 -15.45 -18.12
CA GLN A 298 -4.67 -15.81 -18.14
C GLN A 298 -5.57 -14.59 -18.41
N TYR A 299 -5.19 -13.44 -17.83
CA TYR A 299 -6.00 -12.22 -17.89
C TYR A 299 -5.46 -11.13 -18.84
N GLY A 300 -4.42 -11.42 -19.64
CA GLY A 300 -3.90 -10.49 -20.65
C GLY A 300 -3.08 -9.32 -20.08
N ALA A 301 -2.63 -9.43 -18.83
CA ALA A 301 -1.67 -8.51 -18.23
C ALA A 301 -0.23 -8.88 -18.60
N VAL A 302 0.70 -7.96 -18.38
CA VAL A 302 2.13 -8.15 -18.63
C VAL A 302 2.86 -8.28 -17.29
N SER A 303 3.50 -9.42 -17.05
CA SER A 303 4.38 -9.60 -15.90
C SER A 303 5.74 -8.96 -16.16
N VAL A 304 6.21 -8.12 -15.25
CA VAL A 304 7.47 -7.38 -15.34
C VAL A 304 8.35 -7.74 -14.15
N ASP A 305 9.47 -8.41 -14.40
CA ASP A 305 10.48 -8.68 -13.38
C ASP A 305 11.60 -7.63 -13.46
N LEU A 306 11.50 -6.59 -12.64
CA LEU A 306 12.52 -5.54 -12.64
C LEU A 306 13.87 -6.06 -12.18
N ASN A 307 13.93 -7.18 -11.48
CA ASN A 307 15.19 -7.76 -11.04
C ASN A 307 16.06 -8.32 -12.17
N THR A 308 15.46 -8.57 -13.34
CA THR A 308 16.16 -9.07 -14.53
C THR A 308 16.02 -8.13 -15.73
N GLN A 309 14.97 -7.33 -15.78
CA GLN A 309 14.63 -6.50 -16.95
C GLN A 309 15.12 -5.04 -16.85
N THR A 310 15.73 -4.64 -15.72
CA THR A 310 16.31 -3.31 -15.55
C THR A 310 17.77 -3.36 -15.08
N SER A 311 18.54 -2.36 -15.52
CA SER A 311 19.97 -2.21 -15.26
C SER A 311 20.28 -1.35 -14.04
N CYS A 312 19.39 -0.43 -13.63
CA CYS A 312 19.62 0.46 -12.50
C CYS A 312 19.80 -0.34 -11.19
N ASN A 313 20.95 -0.12 -10.55
CA ASN A 313 21.39 -0.78 -9.32
C ASN A 313 21.65 0.25 -8.23
N LEU A 314 20.68 1.14 -7.98
CA LEU A 314 20.77 2.18 -6.96
C LEU A 314 19.66 1.99 -5.94
N PHE A 315 19.99 1.91 -4.65
CA PHE A 315 19.09 1.46 -3.59
C PHE A 315 19.07 2.44 -2.42
N TYR A 316 17.88 2.93 -2.06
CA TYR A 316 17.71 3.78 -0.88
C TYR A 316 17.85 2.97 0.41
N ASP A 317 17.29 1.77 0.41
CA ASP A 317 17.49 0.72 1.40
C ASP A 317 17.46 -0.65 0.71
N ALA A 318 17.62 -1.74 1.46
CA ALA A 318 17.70 -3.07 0.85
C ALA A 318 16.42 -3.52 0.12
N SER A 319 15.27 -2.91 0.39
CA SER A 319 13.97 -3.22 -0.19
C SER A 319 13.47 -2.22 -1.23
N HIS A 320 13.97 -0.98 -1.23
CA HIS A 320 13.53 0.11 -2.10
C HIS A 320 14.67 0.57 -3.02
N GLN A 321 14.44 0.51 -4.33
CA GLN A 321 15.29 1.23 -5.28
C GLN A 321 15.22 2.74 -5.04
N SER A 322 16.31 3.43 -5.38
CA SER A 322 16.33 4.89 -5.45
C SER A 322 15.29 5.37 -6.45
N ILE A 323 14.68 6.54 -6.19
CA ILE A 323 13.84 7.22 -7.17
C ILE A 323 14.60 7.62 -8.45
N MET A 324 15.90 7.40 -8.55
CA MET A 324 16.59 7.58 -9.83
C MET A 324 16.33 6.42 -10.79
N CYS A 325 15.93 5.25 -10.28
CA CYS A 325 15.71 4.04 -11.08
C CYS A 325 14.31 3.93 -11.70
N PHE A 326 13.29 4.59 -11.15
CA PHE A 326 11.92 4.41 -11.66
C PHE A 326 11.75 4.92 -13.10
N LEU A 327 12.56 5.88 -13.55
CA LEU A 327 12.54 6.37 -14.93
C LEU A 327 12.80 5.24 -15.93
N GLU A 328 13.77 4.37 -15.64
CA GLU A 328 14.06 3.19 -16.47
C GLU A 328 12.87 2.22 -16.47
N SER A 329 12.30 1.95 -15.30
CA SER A 329 11.15 1.04 -15.17
C SER A 329 9.93 1.56 -15.92
N MET A 330 9.58 2.84 -15.77
CA MET A 330 8.45 3.45 -16.46
C MET A 330 8.68 3.49 -17.95
N LYS A 331 9.91 3.81 -18.40
CA LYS A 331 10.25 3.76 -19.82
C LYS A 331 10.05 2.36 -20.41
N LEU A 332 10.51 1.31 -19.72
CA LEU A 332 10.34 -0.08 -20.16
C LEU A 332 8.85 -0.41 -20.43
N MET A 333 7.96 -0.04 -19.50
CA MET A 333 6.53 -0.32 -19.61
C MET A 333 5.81 0.58 -20.63
N MET A 334 6.19 1.86 -20.70
CA MET A 334 5.61 2.78 -21.70
C MET A 334 6.04 2.42 -23.12
N ASP A 335 7.28 1.99 -23.33
CA ASP A 335 7.76 1.52 -24.62
C ASP A 335 7.00 0.25 -25.07
N ASP A 336 6.64 -0.65 -24.14
CA ASP A 336 5.80 -1.83 -24.43
C ASP A 336 4.36 -1.43 -24.79
N TYR A 337 3.78 -0.50 -24.03
CA TYR A 337 2.42 0.01 -24.22
C TYR A 337 2.25 0.61 -25.62
N TYR A 338 3.21 1.43 -26.06
CA TYR A 338 3.22 2.02 -27.40
C TYR A 338 3.76 1.10 -28.50
N GLY A 339 4.19 -0.11 -28.16
CA GLY A 339 4.70 -1.09 -29.12
C GLY A 339 6.09 -0.77 -29.69
N ILE A 340 6.85 0.11 -29.03
CA ILE A 340 8.23 0.48 -29.40
C ILE A 340 9.19 -0.68 -29.07
N LYS A 341 9.06 -1.25 -27.87
CA LYS A 341 9.86 -2.38 -27.40
C LYS A 341 9.03 -3.27 -26.50
N LYS A 342 8.81 -4.52 -26.92
CA LYS A 342 8.02 -5.47 -26.12
C LYS A 342 8.79 -5.99 -24.92
N ILE A 343 8.08 -6.12 -23.80
CA ILE A 343 8.58 -6.86 -22.64
C ILE A 343 8.46 -8.36 -22.99
N PRO A 344 9.55 -9.12 -22.84
CA PRO A 344 9.60 -10.53 -23.22
C PRO A 344 8.70 -11.44 -22.38
#